data_AF-A0A6P0GEY9-F1
#
_entry.id   AF-A0A6P0GEY9-F1
#
_cell.length_a   1.000
_cell.length_b   1.000
_cell.length_c   1.000
_cell.angle_alpha   90.00
_cell.angle_beta   90.00
_cell.angle_gamma   90.00
#
_symmetry.space_group_name_H-M   'P 1'
#
loop_
_entity.id
_entity.type
_entity.pdbx_description
1 polymer ?
#
loop_
_entity_poly.entity_id
_entity_poly.type
_entity_poly.pdbx_seq_one_letter_code
_entity_poly.pdbx_strand_id
1 'polypeptide(L)'
;MHPGEPRLDVARVRGLFPGLSDGFVHTDAPAGTLTPESVVHAVSSAMRVPVANRGGVFPSSSRTEGLVAAARSAVADLVGGVSTGVVLGPNTTALVYAVARALSRTWRYGDEVVVSRLDHDANIRPWLQLAEQAGAVVRWAEVDIETGELPTWQYDELINPRTRLVAVTAASNAIGTRPDVAAIAARAHAVGALVFVDAVQAAPHVFLDKTALGADFVAVSAYTWCGPHVGAVVADPALLAELEPDRLLPTPDRVPDRFETGTPPFELYAGVTAAVDHLAGLCDDATGGRRERLRTSMSAVAAYEGGLFDWLDQALRAMRHVQVVGFPEHTTPTMSFTVPGMRPRQVAAELSRRGICAWDGDFYARELFDALGVNELGGAVRLGLAHYNTAEEVGYVIDSVAALRGALL
;
A
#
# COMPACT_ATOMS: atom_id res chain seq x y z
N MET A 1 5.06 -31.08 -2.00
CA MET A 1 3.78 -30.46 -2.38
C MET A 1 2.68 -31.18 -1.62
N HIS A 2 2.14 -30.54 -0.58
CA HIS A 2 1.20 -31.18 0.34
C HIS A 2 -0.25 -31.04 -0.18
N PRO A 3 -1.05 -32.13 -0.21
CA PRO A 3 -2.47 -32.02 -0.50
C PRO A 3 -3.18 -31.30 0.66
N GLY A 4 -3.74 -30.11 0.41
CA GLY A 4 -4.54 -29.35 1.38
C GLY A 4 -4.22 -27.86 1.52
N GLU A 5 -3.21 -27.33 0.82
CA GLU A 5 -2.96 -25.88 0.81
C GLU A 5 -3.97 -25.14 -0.10
N PRO A 6 -4.57 -24.02 0.36
CA PRO A 6 -5.49 -23.23 -0.45
C PRO A 6 -4.81 -22.74 -1.73
N ARG A 7 -5.45 -22.93 -2.88
CA ARG A 7 -4.86 -22.60 -4.18
C ARG A 7 -5.65 -21.50 -4.89
N LEU A 8 -4.93 -20.62 -5.57
CA LEU A 8 -5.51 -19.60 -6.43
C LEU A 8 -5.77 -20.17 -7.83
N ASP A 9 -7.02 -20.13 -8.30
CA ASP A 9 -7.36 -20.37 -9.71
C ASP A 9 -7.24 -19.06 -10.50
N VAL A 10 -6.06 -18.85 -11.09
CA VAL A 10 -5.78 -17.62 -11.86
C VAL A 10 -6.72 -17.45 -13.07
N ALA A 11 -7.18 -18.54 -13.71
CA ALA A 11 -8.05 -18.43 -14.88
C ALA A 11 -9.43 -17.88 -14.46
N ARG A 12 -9.96 -18.39 -13.34
CA ARG A 12 -11.19 -17.84 -12.73
C ARG A 12 -11.00 -16.38 -12.33
N VAL A 13 -9.89 -16.07 -11.65
CA VAL A 13 -9.58 -14.70 -11.18
C VAL A 13 -9.49 -13.72 -12.34
N ARG A 14 -8.78 -14.06 -13.41
CA ARG A 14 -8.67 -13.22 -14.63
C ARG A 14 -10.03 -12.96 -15.27
N GLY A 15 -10.93 -13.93 -15.25
CA GLY A 15 -12.31 -13.76 -15.72
C GLY A 15 -13.12 -12.69 -14.98
N LEU A 16 -12.63 -12.22 -13.82
CA LEU A 16 -13.25 -11.13 -13.04
C LEU A 16 -12.79 -9.74 -13.48
N PHE A 17 -11.75 -9.62 -14.30
CA PHE A 17 -11.15 -8.34 -14.69
C PHE A 17 -11.41 -8.02 -16.17
N PRO A 18 -12.44 -7.20 -16.49
CA PRO A 18 -12.70 -6.80 -17.86
C PRO A 18 -11.54 -6.03 -18.50
N GLY A 19 -10.75 -5.31 -17.69
CA GLY A 19 -9.60 -4.51 -18.13
C GLY A 19 -8.48 -5.32 -18.81
N LEU A 20 -8.38 -6.63 -18.56
CA LEU A 20 -7.37 -7.49 -19.19
C LEU A 20 -7.62 -7.75 -20.68
N SER A 21 -8.76 -7.33 -21.22
CA SER A 21 -9.11 -7.50 -22.64
C SER A 21 -8.42 -6.51 -23.58
N ASP A 22 -7.64 -5.56 -23.06
CA ASP A 22 -6.94 -4.54 -23.84
C ASP A 22 -5.70 -5.07 -24.60
N GLY A 23 -5.27 -6.29 -24.30
CA GLY A 23 -4.16 -6.97 -24.96
C GLY A 23 -2.78 -6.61 -24.42
N PHE A 24 -2.70 -5.93 -23.26
CA PHE A 24 -1.44 -5.58 -22.62
C PHE A 24 -1.14 -6.51 -21.43
N VAL A 25 0.17 -6.67 -21.16
CA VAL A 25 0.66 -7.29 -19.93
C VAL A 25 0.82 -6.20 -18.87
N HIS A 26 -0.08 -6.20 -17.89
CA HIS A 26 -0.11 -5.22 -16.81
C HIS A 26 0.85 -5.63 -15.69
N THR A 27 2.09 -5.12 -15.73
CA THR A 27 3.11 -5.24 -14.66
C THR A 27 3.30 -3.93 -13.90
N ASP A 28 2.29 -3.07 -13.92
CA ASP A 28 2.26 -1.75 -13.30
C ASP A 28 1.38 -1.69 -12.04
N ALA A 29 1.00 -2.86 -11.49
CA ALA A 29 0.16 -3.00 -10.31
C ALA A 29 0.57 -2.12 -9.10
N PRO A 30 1.87 -1.87 -8.81
CA PRO A 30 2.28 -0.99 -7.72
C PRO A 30 1.90 0.49 -7.91
N ALA A 31 1.49 0.89 -9.12
CA ALA A 31 0.93 2.21 -9.44
C ALA A 31 -0.61 2.22 -9.47
N GLY A 32 -1.25 1.08 -9.22
CA GLY A 32 -2.69 0.90 -9.29
C GLY A 32 -3.02 -0.41 -9.98
N THR A 33 -3.86 -1.22 -9.33
CA THR A 33 -4.35 -2.48 -9.90
C THR A 33 -5.55 -2.25 -10.80
N LEU A 34 -5.79 -3.20 -11.72
CA LEU A 34 -7.03 -3.26 -12.46
C LEU A 34 -8.26 -3.43 -11.54
N THR A 35 -9.41 -2.95 -12.01
CA THR A 35 -10.68 -3.02 -11.29
C THR A 35 -11.53 -4.20 -11.75
N PRO A 36 -11.98 -5.09 -10.86
CA PRO A 36 -12.83 -6.22 -11.21
C PRO A 36 -14.28 -5.78 -11.44
N GLU A 37 -15.02 -6.57 -12.20
CA GLU A 37 -16.41 -6.27 -12.60
C GLU A 37 -17.32 -6.04 -11.39
N SER A 38 -17.11 -6.77 -10.29
CA SER A 38 -17.89 -6.60 -9.05
C SER A 38 -17.79 -5.19 -8.46
N VAL A 39 -16.61 -4.57 -8.54
CA VAL A 39 -16.35 -3.21 -8.06
C VAL A 39 -16.97 -2.19 -8.99
N VAL A 40 -16.82 -2.36 -10.31
CA VAL A 40 -17.47 -1.52 -11.33
C VAL A 40 -18.99 -1.53 -11.15
N HIS A 41 -19.57 -2.72 -10.96
CA HIS A 41 -20.99 -2.90 -10.73
C HIS A 41 -21.45 -2.23 -9.43
N ALA A 42 -20.68 -2.35 -8.33
CA ALA A 42 -21.03 -1.73 -7.06
C ALA A 42 -21.06 -0.19 -7.14
N VAL A 43 -20.04 0.42 -7.74
CA VAL A 43 -19.99 1.89 -7.95
C VAL A 43 -21.13 2.35 -8.85
N SER A 44 -21.31 1.70 -10.00
CA SER A 44 -22.36 2.09 -10.95
C SER A 44 -23.77 1.90 -10.39
N SER A 45 -24.00 0.88 -9.56
CA SER A 45 -25.26 0.67 -8.87
C SER A 45 -25.53 1.77 -7.84
N ALA A 46 -24.51 2.16 -7.06
CA ALA A 46 -24.63 3.25 -6.10
C ALA A 46 -24.95 4.60 -6.77
N MET A 47 -24.39 4.87 -7.96
CA MET A 47 -24.71 6.06 -8.76
C MET A 47 -26.14 6.08 -9.32
N ARG A 48 -26.76 4.90 -9.53
CA ARG A 48 -28.12 4.78 -10.10
C ARG A 48 -29.23 5.01 -9.08
N VAL A 49 -28.92 4.97 -7.78
CA VAL A 49 -29.89 5.12 -6.70
C VAL A 49 -29.71 6.48 -6.03
N PRO A 50 -30.78 7.21 -5.67
CA PRO A 50 -30.62 8.50 -5.02
C PRO A 50 -29.88 8.36 -3.68
N VAL A 51 -28.72 9.01 -3.59
CA VAL A 51 -27.94 9.25 -2.37
C VAL A 51 -28.04 10.73 -2.01
N ALA A 52 -28.00 11.04 -0.72
CA ALA A 52 -27.97 12.41 -0.21
C ALA A 52 -26.81 12.58 0.77
N ASN A 53 -26.62 13.79 1.28
CA ASN A 53 -25.68 13.99 2.36
C ASN A 53 -26.14 13.28 3.65
N ARG A 54 -25.20 13.09 4.57
CA ARG A 54 -25.36 12.35 5.82
C ARG A 54 -26.26 13.08 6.83
N GLY A 55 -26.83 12.33 7.79
CA GLY A 55 -27.62 12.88 8.90
C GLY A 55 -29.09 13.26 8.62
N GLY A 56 -29.59 13.11 7.39
CA GLY A 56 -31.01 13.26 7.07
C GLY A 56 -31.85 12.05 7.50
N VAL A 57 -33.11 12.29 7.88
CA VAL A 57 -34.07 11.25 8.35
C VAL A 57 -34.75 10.46 7.22
N PHE A 58 -34.46 10.80 5.96
CA PHE A 58 -35.12 10.27 4.77
C PHE A 58 -34.27 9.18 4.07
N PRO A 59 -34.89 8.31 3.24
CA PRO A 59 -34.25 7.10 2.73
C PRO A 59 -32.92 7.27 1.97
N SER A 60 -32.74 8.36 1.20
CA SER A 60 -31.49 8.59 0.47
C SER A 60 -30.31 8.92 1.39
N SER A 61 -30.54 9.58 2.52
CA SER A 61 -29.53 9.78 3.56
C SER A 61 -29.22 8.46 4.30
N SER A 62 -30.25 7.67 4.64
CA SER A 62 -30.04 6.35 5.26
C SER A 62 -29.22 5.40 4.37
N ARG A 63 -29.40 5.45 3.05
CA ARG A 63 -28.55 4.72 2.10
C ARG A 63 -27.10 5.16 2.18
N THR A 64 -26.84 6.47 2.23
CA THR A 64 -25.49 7.01 2.41
C THR A 64 -24.82 6.51 3.69
N GLU A 65 -25.53 6.53 4.81
CA GLU A 65 -24.99 5.98 6.07
C GLU A 65 -24.65 4.49 5.95
N GLY A 66 -25.48 3.72 5.23
CA GLY A 66 -25.21 2.31 4.92
C GLY A 66 -23.93 2.11 4.11
N LEU A 67 -23.68 2.94 3.09
CA LEU A 67 -22.47 2.88 2.27
C LEU A 67 -21.22 3.21 3.10
N VAL A 68 -21.27 4.24 3.95
CA VAL A 68 -20.16 4.62 4.84
C VAL A 68 -19.89 3.49 5.85
N ALA A 69 -20.93 2.97 6.50
CA ALA A 69 -20.79 1.90 7.49
C ALA A 69 -20.22 0.61 6.88
N ALA A 70 -20.68 0.25 5.67
CA ALA A 70 -20.17 -0.92 4.94
C ALA A 70 -18.69 -0.77 4.58
N ALA A 71 -18.28 0.38 4.04
CA ALA A 71 -16.89 0.62 3.69
C ALA A 71 -15.98 0.59 4.93
N ARG A 72 -16.39 1.21 6.04
CA ARG A 72 -15.63 1.18 7.30
C ARG A 72 -15.52 -0.24 7.86
N SER A 73 -16.60 -1.03 7.84
CA SER A 73 -16.54 -2.42 8.26
C SER A 73 -15.60 -3.25 7.37
N ALA A 74 -15.66 -3.06 6.05
CA ALA A 74 -14.82 -3.78 5.10
C ALA A 74 -13.34 -3.45 5.30
N VAL A 75 -12.98 -2.17 5.45
CA VAL A 75 -11.60 -1.75 5.72
C VAL A 75 -11.11 -2.26 7.09
N ALA A 76 -11.96 -2.24 8.11
CA ALA A 76 -11.60 -2.82 9.43
C ALA A 76 -11.32 -4.32 9.33
N ASP A 77 -12.11 -5.07 8.54
CA ASP A 77 -11.86 -6.49 8.29
C ASP A 77 -10.57 -6.74 7.49
N LEU A 78 -10.23 -5.85 6.54
CA LEU A 78 -9.04 -5.93 5.68
C LEU A 78 -7.74 -5.90 6.48
N VAL A 79 -7.59 -4.91 7.38
CA VAL A 79 -6.33 -4.68 8.10
C VAL A 79 -6.37 -5.11 9.56
N GLY A 80 -7.56 -5.31 10.12
CA GLY A 80 -7.78 -5.55 11.55
C GLY A 80 -8.09 -4.25 12.29
N GLY A 81 -9.05 -4.31 13.20
CA GLY A 81 -9.52 -3.15 13.96
C GLY A 81 -11.04 -3.16 14.10
N VAL A 82 -11.61 -1.98 14.35
CA VAL A 82 -13.06 -1.78 14.46
C VAL A 82 -13.52 -0.68 13.51
N SER A 83 -14.74 -0.80 12.98
CA SER A 83 -15.27 0.12 11.97
C SER A 83 -15.34 1.59 12.44
N THR A 84 -15.52 1.83 13.73
CA THR A 84 -15.50 3.17 14.33
C THR A 84 -14.10 3.79 14.38
N GLY A 85 -13.04 3.01 14.15
CA GLY A 85 -11.66 3.45 14.08
C GLY A 85 -11.15 3.70 12.66
N VAL A 86 -12.03 3.61 11.66
CA VAL A 86 -11.67 3.76 10.23
C VAL A 86 -12.01 5.16 9.75
N VAL A 87 -10.97 5.97 9.51
CA VAL A 87 -11.07 7.27 8.84
C VAL A 87 -10.99 7.05 7.33
N LEU A 88 -11.97 7.53 6.58
CA LEU A 88 -11.98 7.46 5.12
C LEU A 88 -11.65 8.83 4.50
N GLY A 89 -10.96 8.82 3.35
CA GLY A 89 -10.57 10.06 2.68
C GLY A 89 -10.26 9.88 1.20
N PRO A 90 -9.94 10.99 0.50
CA PRO A 90 -9.75 10.97 -0.96
C PRO A 90 -8.49 10.18 -1.39
N ASN A 91 -7.48 10.10 -0.54
CA ASN A 91 -6.27 9.31 -0.74
C ASN A 91 -5.47 9.19 0.57
N THR A 92 -4.53 8.26 0.61
CA THR A 92 -3.71 7.98 1.79
C THR A 92 -2.84 9.18 2.17
N THR A 93 -2.22 9.87 1.20
CA THR A 93 -1.39 11.05 1.43
C THR A 93 -2.12 12.15 2.20
N ALA A 94 -3.35 12.49 1.79
CA ALA A 94 -4.17 13.49 2.45
C ALA A 94 -4.51 13.10 3.89
N LEU A 95 -4.78 11.81 4.13
CA LEU A 95 -5.06 11.29 5.47
C LEU A 95 -3.81 11.27 6.35
N VAL A 96 -2.64 10.88 5.83
CA VAL A 96 -1.37 10.94 6.57
C VAL A 96 -1.08 12.38 6.98
N TYR A 97 -1.28 13.36 6.09
CA TYR A 97 -1.18 14.78 6.43
C TYR A 97 -2.17 15.22 7.51
N ALA A 98 -3.41 14.72 7.50
CA ALA A 98 -4.39 15.04 8.54
C ALA A 98 -4.00 14.47 9.90
N VAL A 99 -3.53 13.21 9.93
CA VAL A 99 -3.03 12.56 11.15
C VAL A 99 -1.76 13.25 11.65
N ALA A 100 -0.81 13.57 10.77
CA ALA A 100 0.41 14.30 11.11
C ALA A 100 0.13 15.67 11.72
N ARG A 101 -0.82 16.44 11.16
CA ARG A 101 -1.25 17.72 11.74
C ARG A 101 -1.87 17.56 13.13
N ALA A 102 -2.65 16.51 13.35
CA ALA A 102 -3.28 16.27 14.64
C ALA A 102 -2.24 15.84 15.70
N LEU A 103 -1.31 14.94 15.33
CA LEU A 103 -0.23 14.47 16.20
C LEU A 103 0.78 15.56 16.52
N SER A 104 1.17 16.39 15.55
CA SER A 104 2.21 17.40 15.77
C SER A 104 1.84 18.45 16.82
N ARG A 105 0.54 18.67 17.06
CA ARG A 105 0.02 19.53 18.14
C ARG A 105 0.37 19.04 19.53
N THR A 106 0.65 17.74 19.65
CA THR A 106 1.04 17.09 20.92
C THR A 106 2.54 17.10 21.16
N TRP A 107 3.33 17.35 20.11
CA TRP A 107 4.79 17.33 20.17
C TRP A 107 5.34 18.58 20.84
N ARG A 108 6.50 18.42 21.47
CA ARG A 108 7.24 19.48 22.13
C ARG A 108 8.59 19.66 21.47
N TYR A 109 9.21 20.83 21.68
CA TYR A 109 10.57 21.09 21.23
C TYR A 109 11.53 19.97 21.66
N GLY A 110 12.25 19.43 20.69
CA GLY A 110 13.21 18.34 20.84
C GLY A 110 12.58 16.96 21.09
N ASP A 111 11.27 16.78 20.95
CA ASP A 111 10.71 15.44 20.75
C ASP A 111 11.21 14.87 19.42
N GLU A 112 11.19 13.55 19.26
CA GLU A 112 11.79 12.90 18.09
C GLU A 112 10.74 12.11 17.28
N VAL A 113 10.89 12.15 15.95
CA VAL A 113 10.11 11.37 15.00
C VAL A 113 11.06 10.54 14.16
N VAL A 114 10.88 9.22 14.15
CA VAL A 114 11.65 8.31 13.32
C VAL A 114 10.91 8.09 12.00
N VAL A 115 11.57 8.31 10.87
CA VAL A 115 11.10 7.98 9.53
C VAL A 115 12.07 7.01 8.87
N SER A 116 11.63 6.26 7.86
CA SER A 116 12.46 5.28 7.16
C SER A 116 12.75 5.74 5.72
N ARG A 117 13.98 5.52 5.25
CA ARG A 117 14.32 5.78 3.84
C ARG A 117 13.64 4.83 2.86
N LEU A 118 13.15 3.68 3.33
CA LEU A 118 12.44 2.69 2.51
C LEU A 118 11.04 3.16 2.08
N ASP A 119 10.49 4.13 2.81
CA ASP A 119 9.11 4.57 2.67
C ASP A 119 8.86 5.39 1.40
N HIS A 120 7.62 5.30 0.93
CA HIS A 120 7.09 6.23 -0.05
C HIS A 120 6.99 7.64 0.56
N ASP A 121 7.16 8.67 -0.26
CA ASP A 121 7.19 10.09 0.15
C ASP A 121 6.01 10.53 1.03
N ALA A 122 4.84 9.98 0.72
CA ALA A 122 3.59 10.19 1.46
C ALA A 122 3.68 9.80 2.94
N ASN A 123 4.58 8.88 3.32
CA ASN A 123 4.86 8.51 4.71
C ASN A 123 6.20 9.06 5.22
N ILE A 124 6.73 10.11 4.57
CA ILE A 124 7.94 10.84 4.98
C ILE A 124 7.64 12.33 5.12
N ARG A 125 7.24 12.98 4.03
CA ARG A 125 7.12 14.45 3.93
C ARG A 125 6.16 15.07 4.94
N PRO A 126 4.99 14.46 5.24
CA PRO A 126 4.13 14.98 6.29
C PRO A 126 4.83 15.05 7.65
N TRP A 127 5.63 14.05 7.99
CA TRP A 127 6.32 13.99 9.28
C TRP A 127 7.45 15.00 9.37
N LEU A 128 8.27 15.12 8.32
CA LEU A 128 9.37 16.10 8.25
C LEU A 128 8.86 17.53 8.43
N GLN A 129 7.88 17.92 7.61
CA GLN A 129 7.34 19.28 7.60
C GLN A 129 6.69 19.65 8.93
N LEU A 130 6.01 18.70 9.58
CA LEU A 130 5.29 18.94 10.82
C LEU A 130 6.21 18.83 12.04
N ALA A 131 7.27 18.03 11.95
CA ALA A 131 8.33 17.99 12.96
C ALA A 131 9.07 19.32 12.99
N GLU A 132 9.44 19.86 11.82
CA GLU A 132 10.07 21.19 11.71
C GLU A 132 9.19 22.28 12.36
N GLN A 133 7.89 22.30 12.06
CA GLN A 133 6.94 23.27 12.64
C GLN A 133 6.80 23.14 14.16
N ALA A 134 6.86 21.92 14.70
CA ALA A 134 6.77 21.65 16.13
C ALA A 134 8.12 21.82 16.87
N GLY A 135 9.23 22.00 16.13
CA GLY A 135 10.58 21.97 16.69
C GLY A 135 11.00 20.56 17.17
N ALA A 136 10.39 19.52 16.61
CA ALA A 136 10.79 18.13 16.80
C ALA A 136 11.96 17.76 15.88
N VAL A 137 12.75 16.77 16.28
CA VAL A 137 13.91 16.28 15.54
C VAL A 137 13.51 15.05 14.73
N VAL A 138 13.89 15.02 13.45
CA VAL A 138 13.72 13.85 12.60
C VAL A 138 14.94 12.94 12.73
N ARG A 139 14.70 11.66 13.03
CA ARG A 139 15.67 10.57 13.02
C ARG A 139 15.38 9.69 11.80
N TRP A 140 16.43 9.22 11.13
CA TRP A 140 16.27 8.40 9.93
C TRP A 140 16.70 6.97 10.17
N ALA A 141 15.82 6.03 9.83
CA ALA A 141 16.19 4.66 9.63
C ALA A 141 16.78 4.49 8.22
N GLU A 142 17.99 3.96 8.17
CA GLU A 142 18.78 3.70 6.99
C GLU A 142 18.46 2.31 6.42
N VAL A 143 18.45 2.21 5.09
CA VAL A 143 18.42 0.92 4.42
C VAL A 143 19.84 0.35 4.31
N ASP A 144 19.94 -0.98 4.29
CA ASP A 144 21.16 -1.63 3.83
C ASP A 144 21.35 -1.35 2.34
N ILE A 145 22.53 -0.87 1.95
CA ILE A 145 22.80 -0.41 0.57
C ILE A 145 22.86 -1.59 -0.40
N GLU A 146 23.26 -2.77 0.06
CA GLU A 146 23.40 -3.95 -0.79
C GLU A 146 22.08 -4.69 -0.95
N THR A 147 21.35 -4.90 0.15
CA THR A 147 20.12 -5.69 0.16
C THR A 147 18.86 -4.84 -0.01
N GLY A 148 18.91 -3.54 0.28
CA GLY A 148 17.71 -2.69 0.33
C GLY A 148 16.78 -3.06 1.49
N GLU A 149 17.25 -3.84 2.46
CA GLU A 149 16.52 -4.14 3.69
C GLU A 149 16.54 -2.96 4.66
N LEU A 150 15.64 -2.99 5.64
CA LEU A 150 15.62 -2.01 6.73
C LEU A 150 16.03 -2.74 8.02
N PRO A 151 17.32 -2.75 8.39
CA PRO A 151 17.80 -3.58 9.48
C PRO A 151 17.19 -3.16 10.81
N THR A 152 16.65 -4.11 11.58
CA THR A 152 15.91 -3.78 12.82
C THR A 152 16.81 -3.35 13.98
N TRP A 153 18.09 -3.74 13.99
CA TRP A 153 19.04 -3.44 15.06
C TRP A 153 19.29 -1.93 15.23
N GLN A 154 19.19 -1.14 14.17
CA GLN A 154 19.43 0.32 14.25
C GLN A 154 18.40 1.03 15.12
N TYR A 155 17.20 0.45 15.28
CA TYR A 155 16.14 1.03 16.08
C TYR A 155 16.45 1.04 17.58
N ASP A 156 17.44 0.26 18.03
CA ASP A 156 17.94 0.31 19.41
C ASP A 156 18.61 1.66 19.73
N GLU A 157 19.14 2.35 18.71
CA GLU A 157 19.77 3.67 18.84
C GLU A 157 18.84 4.81 18.39
N LEU A 158 18.00 4.57 17.37
CA LEU A 158 17.08 5.59 16.85
C LEU A 158 15.91 5.89 17.79
N ILE A 159 15.48 4.89 18.58
CA ILE A 159 14.34 5.03 19.48
C ILE A 159 14.82 5.29 20.90
N ASN A 160 14.33 6.36 21.51
CA ASN A 160 14.68 6.76 22.86
C ASN A 160 13.46 7.42 23.55
N PRO A 161 13.55 7.82 24.85
CA PRO A 161 12.40 8.40 25.57
C PRO A 161 11.83 9.71 24.99
N ARG A 162 12.53 10.36 24.05
CA ARG A 162 12.05 11.55 23.32
C ARG A 162 11.24 11.18 22.08
N THR A 163 11.35 9.94 21.60
CA THR A 163 10.60 9.47 20.43
C THR A 163 9.10 9.51 20.71
N ARG A 164 8.34 10.11 19.79
CA ARG A 164 6.88 10.20 19.84
C ARG A 164 6.21 9.37 18.76
N LEU A 165 6.87 9.21 17.62
CA LEU A 165 6.34 8.52 16.47
C LEU A 165 7.46 7.78 15.73
N VAL A 166 7.15 6.56 15.30
CA VAL A 166 7.92 5.80 14.30
C VAL A 166 7.01 5.57 13.10
N ALA A 167 7.38 6.13 11.95
CA ALA A 167 6.70 5.93 10.67
C ALA A 167 7.50 4.97 9.81
N VAL A 168 6.86 3.88 9.36
CA VAL A 168 7.50 2.82 8.58
C VAL A 168 6.52 2.15 7.62
N THR A 169 6.99 1.73 6.46
CA THR A 169 6.16 0.98 5.52
C THR A 169 6.09 -0.51 5.88
N ALA A 170 4.98 -1.18 5.57
CA ALA A 170 4.88 -2.63 5.61
C ALA A 170 5.46 -3.30 4.36
N ALA A 171 5.62 -2.56 3.25
CA ALA A 171 6.26 -3.02 2.03
C ALA A 171 6.69 -1.83 1.16
N SER A 172 7.93 -1.83 0.67
CA SER A 172 8.41 -0.79 -0.24
C SER A 172 7.64 -0.80 -1.57
N ASN A 173 7.22 0.38 -2.02
CA ASN A 173 6.59 0.53 -3.33
C ASN A 173 7.57 0.40 -4.50
N ALA A 174 8.88 0.50 -4.24
CA ALA A 174 9.89 0.56 -5.28
C ALA A 174 10.60 -0.79 -5.48
N ILE A 175 10.99 -1.44 -4.38
CA ILE A 175 11.79 -2.68 -4.41
C ILE A 175 11.13 -3.86 -3.70
N GLY A 176 9.90 -3.69 -3.22
CA GLY A 176 9.10 -4.75 -2.61
C GLY A 176 9.51 -5.17 -1.19
N THR A 177 10.68 -4.76 -0.68
CA THR A 177 11.18 -5.07 0.67
C THR A 177 10.10 -4.94 1.75
N ARG A 178 9.96 -5.98 2.57
CA ARG A 178 9.04 -6.03 3.72
C ARG A 178 9.84 -6.05 5.02
N PRO A 179 9.91 -4.93 5.77
CA PRO A 179 10.61 -4.90 7.04
C PRO A 179 9.87 -5.69 8.12
N ASP A 180 10.58 -6.10 9.17
CA ASP A 180 9.97 -6.67 10.38
C ASP A 180 9.37 -5.54 11.24
N VAL A 181 8.18 -5.09 10.82
CA VAL A 181 7.41 -4.02 11.48
C VAL A 181 7.10 -4.37 12.93
N ALA A 182 6.83 -5.64 13.25
CA ALA A 182 6.49 -6.05 14.61
C ALA A 182 7.68 -5.85 15.57
N ALA A 183 8.90 -6.20 15.14
CA ALA A 183 10.11 -5.96 15.92
C ALA A 183 10.43 -4.47 16.10
N ILE A 184 10.11 -3.64 15.11
CA ILE A 184 10.25 -2.18 15.19
C ILE A 184 9.21 -1.60 16.16
N ALA A 185 7.95 -2.03 16.05
CA ALA A 185 6.86 -1.57 16.90
C ALA A 185 7.10 -1.90 18.37
N ALA A 186 7.59 -3.11 18.68
CA ALA A 186 7.93 -3.50 20.04
C ALA A 186 8.94 -2.54 20.70
N ARG A 187 9.92 -2.04 19.95
CA ARG A 187 10.90 -1.04 20.43
C ARG A 187 10.27 0.33 20.63
N ALA A 188 9.40 0.75 19.71
CA ALA A 188 8.68 2.02 19.83
C ALA A 188 7.78 2.05 21.07
N HIS A 189 7.01 0.98 21.29
CA HIS A 189 6.11 0.86 22.42
C HIS A 189 6.85 0.78 23.77
N ALA A 190 8.09 0.25 23.80
CA ALA A 190 8.90 0.21 25.02
C ALA A 190 9.23 1.61 25.59
N VAL A 191 9.19 2.66 24.76
CA VAL A 191 9.36 4.07 25.18
C VAL A 191 8.07 4.88 25.12
N GLY A 192 6.94 4.24 24.79
CA GLY A 192 5.63 4.89 24.65
C GLY A 192 5.46 5.69 23.35
N ALA A 193 6.28 5.45 22.33
CA ALA A 193 6.11 6.05 21.01
C ALA A 193 5.01 5.34 20.20
N LEU A 194 4.29 6.09 19.37
CA LEU A 194 3.29 5.55 18.45
C LEU A 194 3.95 5.00 17.18
N VAL A 195 3.28 4.06 16.52
CA VAL A 195 3.74 3.44 15.27
C VAL A 195 2.72 3.69 14.15
N PHE A 196 3.15 4.37 13.10
CA PHE A 196 2.38 4.60 11.88
C PHE A 196 2.88 3.68 10.76
N VAL A 197 2.03 2.76 10.31
CA VAL A 197 2.37 1.79 9.28
C VAL A 197 1.71 2.14 7.95
N ASP A 198 2.52 2.43 6.93
CA ASP A 198 2.04 2.52 5.55
C ASP A 198 1.94 1.11 4.94
N ALA A 199 0.71 0.61 4.79
CA ALA A 199 0.43 -0.71 4.23
C ALA A 199 -0.09 -0.68 2.79
N VAL A 200 0.02 0.47 2.09
CA VAL A 200 -0.52 0.65 0.72
C VAL A 200 -0.02 -0.42 -0.25
N GLN A 201 1.23 -0.84 -0.11
CA GLN A 201 1.86 -1.83 -1.00
C GLN A 201 1.91 -3.23 -0.39
N ALA A 202 1.53 -3.42 0.87
CA ALA A 202 1.46 -4.74 1.49
C ALA A 202 0.07 -5.35 1.36
N ALA A 203 -0.98 -4.54 1.53
CA ALA A 203 -2.38 -4.95 1.50
C ALA A 203 -2.85 -5.70 0.22
N PRO A 204 -2.34 -5.46 -1.00
CA PRO A 204 -2.76 -6.26 -2.15
C PRO A 204 -2.15 -7.66 -2.19
N HIS A 205 -1.12 -7.93 -1.40
CA HIS A 205 -0.28 -9.13 -1.55
C HIS A 205 -0.30 -10.03 -0.32
N VAL A 206 -0.52 -9.47 0.88
CA VAL A 206 -0.45 -10.23 2.14
C VAL A 206 -1.63 -9.97 3.05
N PHE A 207 -1.95 -10.95 3.90
CA PHE A 207 -2.92 -10.77 4.97
C PHE A 207 -2.38 -9.78 6.00
N LEU A 208 -3.17 -8.75 6.32
CA LEU A 208 -2.80 -7.72 7.30
C LEU A 208 -3.51 -7.93 8.65
N ASP A 209 -2.72 -7.80 9.70
CA ASP A 209 -3.21 -7.76 11.08
C ASP A 209 -2.51 -6.63 11.84
N LYS A 210 -3.25 -5.53 12.02
CA LYS A 210 -2.83 -4.33 12.76
C LYS A 210 -2.23 -4.67 14.11
N THR A 211 -2.83 -5.62 14.83
CA THR A 211 -2.37 -6.02 16.16
C THR A 211 -1.08 -6.81 16.07
N ALA A 212 -0.97 -7.76 15.14
CA ALA A 212 0.26 -8.53 14.95
C ALA A 212 1.44 -7.65 14.49
N LEU A 213 1.16 -6.60 13.71
CA LEU A 213 2.16 -5.60 13.32
C LEU A 213 2.58 -4.67 14.47
N GLY A 214 1.82 -4.61 15.57
CA GLY A 214 2.02 -3.60 16.61
C GLY A 214 1.72 -2.18 16.11
N ALA A 215 0.85 -2.02 15.11
CA ALA A 215 0.57 -0.72 14.51
C ALA A 215 -0.48 0.05 15.30
N ASP A 216 -0.21 1.32 15.62
CA ASP A 216 -1.20 2.24 16.20
C ASP A 216 -2.08 2.83 15.09
N PHE A 217 -1.49 3.14 13.94
CA PHE A 217 -2.17 3.53 12.71
C PHE A 217 -1.76 2.61 11.56
N VAL A 218 -2.73 2.19 10.75
CA VAL A 218 -2.47 1.49 9.49
C VAL A 218 -3.10 2.27 8.34
N ALA A 219 -2.28 2.68 7.39
CA ALA A 219 -2.70 3.47 6.24
C ALA A 219 -2.79 2.60 4.99
N VAL A 220 -3.83 2.83 4.21
CA VAL A 220 -4.23 1.95 3.12
C VAL A 220 -4.87 2.75 1.96
N SER A 221 -4.69 2.33 0.70
CA SER A 221 -5.25 2.97 -0.51
C SER A 221 -5.95 1.95 -1.42
N ALA A 222 -7.27 2.10 -1.62
CA ALA A 222 -8.06 1.07 -2.27
C ALA A 222 -7.69 0.81 -3.74
N TYR A 223 -7.14 1.79 -4.45
CA TYR A 223 -6.74 1.64 -5.85
C TYR A 223 -5.55 0.68 -6.05
N THR A 224 -4.82 0.32 -5.00
CA THR A 224 -3.73 -0.67 -5.08
C THR A 224 -4.21 -2.11 -4.83
N TRP A 225 -5.45 -2.32 -4.40
CA TRP A 225 -6.07 -3.66 -4.26
C TRP A 225 -7.48 -3.72 -4.86
N CYS A 226 -7.56 -3.34 -6.12
CA CYS A 226 -8.72 -3.54 -6.99
C CYS A 226 -9.92 -2.65 -6.66
N GLY A 227 -9.78 -1.67 -5.76
CA GLY A 227 -10.81 -0.71 -5.40
C GLY A 227 -10.69 0.63 -6.13
N PRO A 228 -11.58 1.59 -5.81
CA PRO A 228 -11.52 2.94 -6.35
C PRO A 228 -10.47 3.81 -5.64
N HIS A 229 -10.28 5.04 -6.10
CA HIS A 229 -9.43 6.03 -5.44
C HIS A 229 -10.05 6.54 -4.12
N VAL A 230 -9.87 5.75 -3.06
CA VAL A 230 -10.23 6.07 -1.67
C VAL A 230 -9.10 5.61 -0.77
N GLY A 231 -8.65 6.48 0.12
CA GLY A 231 -7.71 6.14 1.19
C GLY A 231 -8.43 5.82 2.49
N ALA A 232 -7.79 5.04 3.36
CA ALA A 232 -8.22 4.91 4.74
C ALA A 232 -7.04 4.89 5.71
N VAL A 233 -7.29 5.32 6.95
CA VAL A 233 -6.40 5.12 8.09
C VAL A 233 -7.21 4.43 9.18
N VAL A 234 -6.68 3.33 9.72
CA VAL A 234 -7.30 2.54 10.78
C VAL A 234 -6.50 2.69 12.05
N ALA A 235 -7.14 3.13 13.12
CA ALA A 235 -6.55 3.29 14.45
C ALA A 235 -7.56 2.93 15.55
N ASP A 236 -7.08 2.84 16.79
CA ASP A 236 -7.98 2.69 17.94
C ASP A 236 -8.89 3.94 18.05
N PRO A 237 -10.23 3.80 18.17
CA PRO A 237 -11.11 4.94 18.37
C PRO A 237 -10.77 5.80 19.58
N ALA A 238 -10.24 5.22 20.66
CA ALA A 238 -9.80 5.94 21.84
C ALA A 238 -8.57 6.81 21.53
N LEU A 239 -7.58 6.27 20.82
CA LEU A 239 -6.42 7.04 20.36
C LEU A 239 -6.84 8.19 19.45
N LEU A 240 -7.76 7.94 18.51
CA LEU A 240 -8.30 9.00 17.65
C LEU A 240 -9.08 10.06 18.43
N ALA A 241 -9.68 9.71 19.57
CA ALA A 241 -10.42 10.66 20.41
C ALA A 241 -9.49 11.63 21.17
N GLU A 242 -8.24 11.23 21.42
CA GLU A 242 -7.22 12.06 22.06
C GLU A 242 -6.62 13.12 21.11
N LEU A 243 -6.84 12.99 19.81
CA LEU A 243 -6.27 13.87 18.79
C LEU A 243 -7.28 14.92 18.31
N GLU A 244 -6.78 16.12 18.05
CA GLU A 244 -7.56 17.29 17.64
C GLU A 244 -7.23 17.70 16.19
N PRO A 245 -7.88 17.12 15.17
CA PRO A 245 -7.68 17.49 13.77
C PRO A 245 -8.30 18.85 13.42
N ASP A 246 -7.84 19.46 12.34
CA ASP A 246 -8.52 20.61 11.73
C ASP A 246 -9.89 20.19 11.17
N ARG A 247 -10.97 20.81 11.64
CA ARG A 247 -12.33 20.55 11.17
C ARG A 247 -13.16 21.82 11.06
N LEU A 248 -14.15 21.80 10.17
CA LEU A 248 -15.17 22.85 10.13
C LEU A 248 -16.08 22.73 11.36
N LEU A 249 -16.60 23.86 11.86
CA LEU A 249 -17.52 23.88 12.99
C LEU A 249 -18.75 22.94 12.82
N PRO A 250 -19.36 22.79 11.61
CA PRO A 250 -20.47 21.87 11.40
C PRO A 250 -20.08 20.38 11.32
N THR A 251 -18.80 20.05 11.15
CA THR A 251 -18.36 18.65 11.11
C THR A 251 -18.59 18.01 12.48
N PRO A 252 -19.28 16.85 12.57
CA PRO A 252 -19.53 16.17 13.83
C PRO A 252 -18.24 15.94 14.63
N ASP A 253 -18.26 16.26 15.91
CA ASP A 253 -17.12 16.08 16.81
C ASP A 253 -17.07 14.67 17.39
N ARG A 254 -17.17 13.66 16.53
CA ARG A 254 -17.10 12.25 16.91
C ARG A 254 -16.11 11.53 16.03
N VAL A 255 -15.42 10.55 16.61
CA VAL A 255 -14.54 9.67 15.86
C VAL A 255 -15.37 8.70 15.02
N PRO A 256 -14.99 8.43 13.76
CA PRO A 256 -13.86 8.99 13.01
C PRO A 256 -14.23 10.21 12.15
N ASP A 257 -15.51 10.62 12.14
CA ASP A 257 -16.03 11.71 11.30
C ASP A 257 -15.27 13.04 11.47
N ARG A 258 -14.71 13.32 12.66
CA ARG A 258 -13.93 14.54 12.95
C ARG A 258 -12.64 14.68 12.12
N PHE A 259 -12.16 13.59 11.52
CA PHE A 259 -10.98 13.58 10.64
C PHE A 259 -11.34 13.66 9.14
N GLU A 260 -12.62 13.57 8.79
CA GLU A 260 -13.08 13.48 7.42
C GLU A 260 -13.51 14.86 6.92
N THR A 261 -12.79 15.38 5.91
CA THR A 261 -13.04 16.72 5.37
C THR A 261 -13.85 16.68 4.08
N GLY A 262 -14.85 17.55 3.98
CA GLY A 262 -15.69 17.68 2.78
C GLY A 262 -16.80 16.63 2.69
N THR A 263 -17.59 16.69 1.62
CA THR A 263 -18.60 15.66 1.33
C THR A 263 -17.93 14.48 0.62
N PRO A 264 -18.02 13.24 1.15
CA PRO A 264 -17.36 12.09 0.54
C PRO A 264 -17.98 11.63 -0.79
N PRO A 265 -17.21 10.93 -1.64
CA PRO A 265 -17.71 10.26 -2.83
C PRO A 265 -18.39 8.93 -2.46
N PHE A 266 -19.64 8.99 -2.00
CA PHE A 266 -20.35 7.85 -1.40
C PHE A 266 -20.45 6.62 -2.32
N GLU A 267 -20.56 6.84 -3.62
CA GLU A 267 -20.56 5.78 -4.63
C GLU A 267 -19.25 4.99 -4.67
N LEU A 268 -18.12 5.63 -4.38
CA LEU A 268 -16.83 4.94 -4.30
C LEU A 268 -16.73 4.10 -3.02
N TYR A 269 -17.45 4.43 -1.95
CA TYR A 269 -17.50 3.60 -0.73
C TYR A 269 -18.20 2.26 -0.98
N ALA A 270 -19.15 2.20 -1.91
CA ALA A 270 -19.69 0.93 -2.41
C ALA A 270 -18.58 0.09 -3.08
N GLY A 271 -17.76 0.73 -3.92
CA GLY A 271 -16.61 0.12 -4.58
C GLY A 271 -15.56 -0.40 -3.60
N VAL A 272 -15.24 0.35 -2.54
CA VAL A 272 -14.32 -0.09 -1.48
C VAL A 272 -14.81 -1.37 -0.81
N THR A 273 -16.09 -1.43 -0.44
CA THR A 273 -16.68 -2.63 0.16
C THR A 273 -16.56 -3.83 -0.78
N ALA A 274 -16.94 -3.64 -2.05
CA ALA A 274 -16.86 -4.68 -3.08
C ALA A 274 -15.42 -5.14 -3.36
N ALA A 275 -14.43 -4.26 -3.24
CA ALA A 275 -13.02 -4.61 -3.43
C ALA A 275 -12.51 -5.52 -2.31
N VAL A 276 -12.84 -5.23 -1.05
CA VAL A 276 -12.48 -6.13 0.06
C VAL A 276 -13.22 -7.46 -0.06
N ASP A 277 -14.49 -7.45 -0.45
CA ASP A 277 -15.25 -8.69 -0.68
C ASP A 277 -14.69 -9.49 -1.86
N HIS A 278 -14.16 -8.82 -2.90
CA HIS A 278 -13.43 -9.45 -3.99
C HIS A 278 -12.18 -10.16 -3.49
N LEU A 279 -11.31 -9.48 -2.73
CA LEU A 279 -10.12 -10.10 -2.12
C LEU A 279 -10.49 -11.30 -1.25
N ALA A 280 -11.54 -11.17 -0.43
CA ALA A 280 -12.03 -12.24 0.43
C ALA A 280 -12.49 -13.47 -0.39
N GLY A 281 -12.94 -13.29 -1.63
CA GLY A 281 -13.42 -14.33 -2.53
C GLY A 281 -12.43 -14.79 -3.62
N LEU A 282 -11.13 -14.49 -3.48
CA LEU A 282 -10.10 -14.94 -4.43
C LEU A 282 -9.80 -16.44 -4.33
N CYS A 283 -9.97 -17.05 -3.16
CA CYS A 283 -9.83 -18.49 -2.98
C CYS A 283 -11.20 -19.15 -2.75
N ASP A 284 -11.51 -20.20 -3.49
CA ASP A 284 -12.79 -20.91 -3.39
C ASP A 284 -12.92 -21.71 -2.07
N ASP A 285 -11.79 -22.05 -1.45
CA ASP A 285 -11.75 -22.72 -0.14
C ASP A 285 -12.00 -21.77 1.05
N ALA A 286 -12.12 -20.46 0.78
CA ALA A 286 -12.31 -19.45 1.81
C ALA A 286 -13.73 -19.51 2.40
N THR A 287 -13.83 -19.90 3.68
CA THR A 287 -15.09 -20.01 4.43
C THR A 287 -15.08 -19.14 5.69
N GLY A 288 -16.25 -18.94 6.30
CA GLY A 288 -16.41 -18.14 7.52
C GLY A 288 -16.73 -16.66 7.27
N GLY A 289 -16.39 -15.80 8.25
CA GLY A 289 -16.57 -14.36 8.16
C GLY A 289 -15.61 -13.72 7.17
N ARG A 290 -15.79 -12.41 6.91
CA ARG A 290 -14.97 -11.70 5.91
C ARG A 290 -13.47 -11.78 6.25
N ARG A 291 -13.09 -11.59 7.51
CA ARG A 291 -11.68 -11.64 7.96
C ARG A 291 -11.08 -13.04 7.84
N GLU A 292 -11.83 -14.11 8.12
CA GLU A 292 -11.38 -15.48 7.91
C GLU A 292 -11.15 -15.78 6.43
N ARG A 293 -12.11 -15.36 5.58
CA ARG A 293 -12.00 -15.53 4.14
C ARG A 293 -10.83 -14.74 3.54
N LEU A 294 -10.61 -13.50 4.01
CA LEU A 294 -9.43 -12.71 3.65
C LEU A 294 -8.13 -13.45 4.01
N ARG A 295 -8.03 -14.04 5.20
CA ARG A 295 -6.83 -14.79 5.60
C ARG A 295 -6.51 -15.94 4.65
N THR A 296 -7.51 -16.77 4.34
CA THR A 296 -7.35 -17.89 3.41
C THR A 296 -7.01 -17.39 2.01
N SER A 297 -7.77 -16.43 1.48
CA SER A 297 -7.58 -15.91 0.13
C SER A 297 -6.24 -15.20 -0.05
N MET A 298 -5.85 -14.32 0.88
CA MET A 298 -4.58 -13.60 0.80
C MET A 298 -3.37 -14.52 1.01
N SER A 299 -3.52 -15.64 1.73
CA SER A 299 -2.46 -16.66 1.81
C SER A 299 -2.26 -17.38 0.46
N ALA A 300 -3.36 -17.70 -0.24
CA ALA A 300 -3.30 -18.28 -1.58
C ALA A 300 -2.72 -17.30 -2.61
N VAL A 301 -3.08 -16.01 -2.50
CA VAL A 301 -2.50 -14.92 -3.31
C VAL A 301 -0.99 -14.82 -3.09
N ALA A 302 -0.54 -14.72 -1.83
CA ALA A 302 0.88 -14.60 -1.51
C ALA A 302 1.70 -15.78 -2.06
N ALA A 303 1.19 -17.00 -1.94
CA ALA A 303 1.86 -18.20 -2.48
C ALA A 303 1.92 -18.19 -4.02
N TYR A 304 0.82 -17.80 -4.68
CA TYR A 304 0.75 -17.74 -6.15
C TYR A 304 1.66 -16.65 -6.73
N GLU A 305 1.52 -15.42 -6.24
CA GLU A 305 2.30 -14.27 -6.67
C GLU A 305 3.79 -14.47 -6.35
N GLY A 306 4.12 -15.02 -5.18
CA GLY A 306 5.49 -15.34 -4.79
C GLY A 306 6.17 -16.30 -5.77
N GLY A 307 5.49 -17.38 -6.16
CA GLY A 307 6.05 -18.34 -7.14
C GLY A 307 6.30 -17.72 -8.52
N LEU A 308 5.44 -16.82 -8.99
CA LEU A 308 5.65 -16.07 -10.23
C LEU A 308 6.82 -15.08 -10.11
N PHE A 309 6.86 -14.36 -8.99
CA PHE A 309 7.86 -13.32 -8.75
C PHE A 309 9.26 -13.89 -8.54
N ASP A 310 9.40 -15.00 -7.83
CA ASP A 310 10.68 -15.70 -7.65
C ASP A 310 11.31 -16.07 -9.00
N TRP A 311 10.49 -16.53 -9.94
CA TRP A 311 10.96 -16.84 -11.30
C TRP A 311 11.40 -15.58 -12.05
N LEU A 312 10.61 -14.49 -11.98
CA LEU A 312 10.96 -13.20 -12.57
C LEU A 312 12.27 -12.65 -12.01
N ASP A 313 12.42 -12.62 -10.69
CA ASP A 313 13.59 -12.07 -9.99
C ASP A 313 14.86 -12.85 -10.34
N GLN A 314 14.81 -14.18 -10.25
CA GLN A 314 15.94 -15.04 -10.63
C GLN A 314 16.35 -14.84 -12.10
N ALA A 315 15.37 -14.74 -13.01
CA ALA A 315 15.64 -14.56 -14.43
C ALA A 315 16.30 -13.20 -14.71
N LEU A 316 15.79 -12.11 -14.15
CA LEU A 316 16.35 -10.76 -14.35
C LEU A 316 17.75 -10.65 -13.73
N ARG A 317 17.98 -11.21 -12.53
CA ARG A 317 19.32 -11.21 -11.90
C ARG A 317 20.35 -12.04 -12.67
N ALA A 318 19.93 -13.06 -13.40
CA ALA A 318 20.83 -13.84 -14.25
C ALA A 318 21.29 -13.08 -15.51
N MET A 319 20.61 -11.98 -15.87
CA MET A 319 20.95 -11.18 -17.04
C MET A 319 22.09 -10.20 -16.72
N ARG A 320 23.28 -10.42 -17.30
CA ARG A 320 24.47 -9.57 -17.08
C ARG A 320 24.29 -8.08 -17.41
N HIS A 321 23.29 -7.74 -18.22
CA HIS A 321 23.01 -6.36 -18.66
C HIS A 321 21.81 -5.75 -17.91
N VAL A 322 21.30 -6.41 -16.87
CA VAL A 322 20.24 -5.92 -16.00
C VAL A 322 20.81 -5.83 -14.59
N GLN A 323 20.50 -4.74 -13.89
CA GLN A 323 20.84 -4.57 -12.49
C GLN A 323 19.54 -4.40 -11.71
N VAL A 324 19.13 -5.46 -11.00
CA VAL A 324 17.99 -5.40 -10.06
C VAL A 324 18.43 -4.63 -8.82
N VAL A 325 17.58 -3.70 -8.37
CA VAL A 325 17.83 -2.85 -7.19
C VAL A 325 17.37 -3.60 -5.93
N GLY A 326 18.29 -3.79 -4.99
CA GLY A 326 18.04 -4.53 -3.74
C GLY A 326 18.03 -6.06 -3.91
N PHE A 327 18.07 -6.77 -2.78
CA PHE A 327 17.97 -8.22 -2.63
C PHE A 327 17.43 -8.57 -1.23
N PRO A 328 16.16 -8.23 -0.92
CA PRO A 328 15.58 -8.47 0.40
C PRO A 328 15.22 -9.94 0.63
N GLU A 329 15.27 -10.41 1.87
CA GLU A 329 14.81 -11.75 2.26
C GLU A 329 13.29 -11.91 2.12
N HIS A 330 12.55 -10.84 2.42
CA HIS A 330 11.09 -10.81 2.35
C HIS A 330 10.62 -9.67 1.46
N THR A 331 9.78 -9.99 0.48
CA THR A 331 9.34 -9.03 -0.53
C THR A 331 7.88 -9.24 -0.93
N THR A 332 7.21 -8.17 -1.34
CA THR A 332 6.02 -8.23 -2.20
C THR A 332 6.47 -8.44 -3.65
N PRO A 333 5.58 -8.83 -4.59
CA PRO A 333 5.96 -9.08 -5.98
C PRO A 333 6.20 -7.77 -6.76
N THR A 334 7.04 -6.88 -6.24
CA THR A 334 7.45 -5.61 -6.82
C THR A 334 8.98 -5.53 -6.87
N MET A 335 9.54 -5.15 -8.00
CA MET A 335 10.98 -4.93 -8.15
C MET A 335 11.27 -3.71 -8.99
N SER A 336 12.45 -3.13 -8.77
CA SER A 336 13.03 -2.13 -9.65
C SER A 336 14.31 -2.64 -10.28
N PHE A 337 14.58 -2.26 -11.52
CA PHE A 337 15.83 -2.58 -12.19
C PHE A 337 16.30 -1.47 -13.12
N THR A 338 17.58 -1.50 -13.46
CA THR A 338 18.19 -0.64 -14.47
C THR A 338 18.87 -1.47 -15.56
N VAL A 339 19.07 -0.86 -16.73
CA VAL A 339 19.77 -1.47 -17.86
C VAL A 339 20.90 -0.52 -18.26
N PRO A 340 22.17 -0.81 -17.90
CA PRO A 340 23.30 0.05 -18.24
C PRO A 340 23.31 0.42 -19.73
N GLY A 341 23.49 1.72 -20.02
CA GLY A 341 23.44 2.26 -21.38
C GLY A 341 22.04 2.66 -21.87
N MET A 342 20.98 2.45 -21.07
CA MET A 342 19.62 2.92 -21.36
C MET A 342 19.08 3.73 -20.18
N ARG A 343 18.48 4.90 -20.44
CA ARG A 343 17.71 5.61 -19.41
C ARG A 343 16.44 4.81 -19.08
N PRO A 344 15.94 4.82 -17.83
CA PRO A 344 14.72 4.11 -17.45
C PRO A 344 13.53 4.37 -18.38
N ARG A 345 13.30 5.63 -18.75
CA ARG A 345 12.28 6.04 -19.73
C ARG A 345 12.39 5.32 -21.08
N GLN A 346 13.61 5.07 -21.56
CA GLN A 346 13.84 4.38 -22.83
C GLN A 346 13.50 2.89 -22.72
N VAL A 347 13.83 2.28 -21.58
CA VAL A 347 13.47 0.88 -21.29
C VAL A 347 11.95 0.73 -21.20
N ALA A 348 11.27 1.57 -20.42
CA ALA A 348 9.81 1.54 -20.30
C ALA A 348 9.11 1.76 -21.66
N ALA A 349 9.63 2.67 -22.49
CA ALA A 349 9.11 2.87 -23.85
C ALA A 349 9.28 1.63 -24.74
N GLU A 350 10.40 0.90 -24.62
CA GLU A 350 10.62 -0.33 -25.38
C GLU A 350 9.73 -1.49 -24.90
N LEU A 351 9.52 -1.62 -23.59
CA LEU A 351 8.55 -2.56 -23.02
C LEU A 351 7.12 -2.23 -23.48
N SER A 352 6.75 -0.95 -23.50
CA SER A 352 5.43 -0.50 -23.97
C SER A 352 5.19 -0.85 -25.45
N ARG A 353 6.20 -0.72 -26.32
CA ARG A 353 6.10 -1.17 -27.74
C ARG A 353 5.84 -2.66 -27.88
N ARG A 354 6.22 -3.45 -26.87
CA ARG A 354 6.01 -4.90 -26.80
C ARG A 354 4.71 -5.25 -26.09
N GLY A 355 3.90 -4.26 -25.71
CA GLY A 355 2.63 -4.48 -25.01
C GLY A 355 2.79 -4.73 -23.50
N ILE A 356 3.89 -4.31 -22.88
CA ILE A 356 4.11 -4.45 -21.43
C ILE A 356 4.00 -3.09 -20.74
N CYS A 357 3.13 -3.00 -19.73
CA CYS A 357 2.97 -1.81 -18.91
C CYS A 357 3.98 -1.83 -17.76
N ALA A 358 4.93 -0.89 -17.78
CA ALA A 358 5.94 -0.70 -16.73
C ALA A 358 6.15 0.79 -16.48
N TRP A 359 6.47 1.16 -15.24
CA TRP A 359 6.75 2.54 -14.87
C TRP A 359 8.25 2.84 -14.87
N ASP A 360 8.60 4.11 -15.10
CA ASP A 360 9.95 4.63 -14.96
C ASP A 360 10.00 5.82 -13.97
N GLY A 361 11.12 5.99 -13.27
CA GLY A 361 11.36 7.12 -12.36
C GLY A 361 11.78 6.68 -10.95
N ASP A 362 11.48 7.52 -9.95
CA ASP A 362 11.73 7.24 -8.53
C ASP A 362 10.49 6.72 -7.77
N PHE A 363 9.31 6.78 -8.41
CA PHE A 363 8.03 6.33 -7.85
C PHE A 363 7.71 6.95 -6.49
N TYR A 364 8.17 8.18 -6.24
CA TYR A 364 8.10 8.82 -4.91
C TYR A 364 8.86 8.06 -3.80
N ALA A 365 9.73 7.11 -4.13
CA ALA A 365 10.69 6.48 -3.19
C ALA A 365 12.03 7.23 -3.21
N ARG A 366 11.98 8.56 -3.15
CA ARG A 366 13.13 9.42 -3.42
C ARG A 366 14.30 9.15 -2.46
N GLU A 367 14.03 9.03 -1.16
CA GLU A 367 15.08 8.81 -0.15
C GLU A 367 15.77 7.46 -0.31
N LEU A 368 15.01 6.42 -0.66
CA LEU A 368 15.56 5.11 -1.00
C LEU A 368 16.49 5.21 -2.20
N PHE A 369 16.03 5.84 -3.28
CA PHE A 369 16.79 5.88 -4.52
C PHE A 369 17.99 6.83 -4.46
N ASP A 370 17.93 7.87 -3.63
CA ASP A 370 19.10 8.69 -3.30
C ASP A 370 20.12 7.88 -2.48
N ALA A 371 19.68 7.14 -1.46
CA ALA A 371 20.56 6.30 -0.64
C ALA A 371 21.25 5.17 -1.43
N LEU A 372 20.55 4.59 -2.41
CA LEU A 372 21.10 3.55 -3.29
C LEU A 372 21.81 4.12 -4.54
N GLY A 373 21.89 5.44 -4.71
CA GLY A 373 22.49 6.09 -5.88
C GLY A 373 21.72 5.91 -7.20
N VAL A 374 20.51 5.34 -7.15
CA VAL A 374 19.67 5.05 -8.34
C VAL A 374 19.16 6.34 -9.00
N ASN A 375 18.93 7.40 -8.22
CA ASN A 375 18.51 8.69 -8.79
C ASN A 375 19.60 9.34 -9.66
N GLU A 376 20.87 9.03 -9.45
CA GLU A 376 21.97 9.49 -10.32
C GLU A 376 21.86 8.92 -11.74
N LEU A 377 21.16 7.79 -11.90
CA LEU A 377 20.86 7.14 -13.19
C LEU A 377 19.56 7.65 -13.83
N GLY A 378 18.85 8.57 -13.17
CA GLY A 378 17.53 9.05 -13.57
C GLY A 378 16.38 8.16 -13.09
N GLY A 379 16.60 7.35 -12.05
CA GLY A 379 15.63 6.43 -11.47
C GLY A 379 15.79 4.98 -11.96
N ALA A 380 14.72 4.19 -11.86
CA ALA A 380 14.68 2.80 -12.30
C ALA A 380 13.43 2.52 -13.13
N VAL A 381 13.35 1.30 -13.68
CA VAL A 381 12.11 0.72 -14.20
C VAL A 381 11.50 -0.15 -13.11
N ARG A 382 10.20 0.01 -12.85
CA ARG A 382 9.48 -0.79 -11.86
C ARG A 382 8.49 -1.72 -12.53
N LEU A 383 8.56 -2.97 -12.11
CA LEU A 383 7.59 -4.02 -12.40
C LEU A 383 6.96 -4.45 -11.08
N GLY A 384 5.66 -4.71 -11.09
CA GLY A 384 5.02 -5.46 -10.03
C GLY A 384 3.84 -6.26 -10.53
N LEU A 385 3.70 -7.45 -9.97
CA LEU A 385 2.68 -8.41 -10.32
C LEU A 385 1.47 -8.27 -9.39
N ALA A 386 0.33 -8.80 -9.83
CA ALA A 386 -0.87 -9.01 -9.04
C ALA A 386 -1.44 -10.40 -9.34
N HIS A 387 -2.42 -10.82 -8.54
CA HIS A 387 -3.09 -12.12 -8.58
C HIS A 387 -3.81 -12.44 -9.90
N TYR A 388 -3.87 -11.50 -10.84
CA TYR A 388 -4.35 -11.73 -12.21
C TYR A 388 -3.25 -11.97 -13.24
N ASN A 389 -1.96 -11.75 -12.93
CA ASN A 389 -0.86 -12.06 -13.85
C ASN A 389 -0.65 -13.56 -13.99
N THR A 390 -0.11 -14.02 -15.12
CA THR A 390 0.15 -15.44 -15.38
C THR A 390 1.62 -15.78 -15.62
N ALA A 391 1.94 -17.08 -15.59
CA ALA A 391 3.28 -17.55 -15.93
C ALA A 391 3.64 -17.23 -17.40
N GLU A 392 2.70 -17.30 -18.33
CA GLU A 392 2.93 -16.92 -19.72
C GLU A 392 3.29 -15.44 -19.86
N GLU A 393 2.58 -14.57 -19.14
CA GLU A 393 2.87 -13.13 -19.10
C GLU A 393 4.25 -12.84 -18.48
N VAL A 394 4.58 -13.51 -17.37
CA VAL A 394 5.91 -13.38 -16.74
C VAL A 394 7.03 -13.86 -17.67
N GLY A 395 6.85 -14.99 -18.36
CA GLY A 395 7.80 -15.48 -19.35
C GLY A 395 8.01 -14.47 -20.49
N TYR A 396 6.92 -13.88 -20.99
CA TYR A 396 7.00 -12.85 -22.02
C TYR A 396 7.71 -11.57 -21.56
N VAL A 397 7.53 -11.17 -20.31
CA VAL A 397 8.25 -10.05 -19.68
C VAL A 397 9.76 -10.37 -19.60
N ILE A 398 10.12 -11.56 -19.13
CA ILE A 398 11.51 -12.02 -19.06
C ILE A 398 12.16 -11.95 -20.45
N ASP A 399 11.52 -12.53 -21.47
CA ASP A 399 12.04 -12.52 -22.85
C ASP A 399 12.18 -11.10 -23.41
N SER A 400 11.22 -10.23 -23.09
CA SER A 400 11.23 -8.83 -23.53
C SER A 400 12.35 -8.02 -22.88
N VAL A 401 12.60 -8.23 -21.58
CA VAL A 401 13.73 -7.61 -20.88
C VAL A 401 15.07 -8.19 -21.40
N ALA A 402 15.16 -9.50 -21.61
CA ALA A 402 16.36 -10.15 -22.15
C ALA A 402 16.73 -9.68 -23.56
N ALA A 403 15.76 -9.19 -24.33
CA ALA A 403 15.96 -8.64 -25.67
C ALA A 403 16.41 -7.17 -25.66
N LEU A 404 16.39 -6.50 -24.50
CA LEU A 404 16.91 -5.15 -24.38
C LEU A 404 18.42 -5.16 -24.68
N ARG A 405 18.85 -4.22 -25.50
CA ARG A 405 20.26 -4.00 -25.81
C ARG A 405 20.53 -2.52 -25.60
N GLY A 406 21.37 -2.20 -24.62
CA GLY A 406 21.99 -0.88 -24.58
C GLY A 406 22.76 -0.66 -25.87
N ALA A 407 22.81 0.58 -26.37
CA ALA A 407 23.84 0.92 -27.34
C ALA A 407 25.19 0.59 -26.68
N LEU A 408 25.98 -0.30 -27.27
CA LEU A 408 27.36 -0.50 -26.86
C LEU A 408 28.03 0.88 -26.94
N LEU A 409 28.45 1.40 -25.78
CA LEU A 409 29.27 2.59 -25.69
C LEU A 409 30.64 2.32 -26.30
#